data_AF-A0AAD4H4K3-F1
#
_entry.id   AF-A0AAD4H4K3-F1
#
_cell.length_a   1.000
_cell.length_b   1.000
_cell.length_c   1.000
_cell.angle_alpha   90.00
_cell.angle_beta   90.00
_cell.angle_gamma   90.00
#
_symmetry.space_group_name_H-M   'P 1'
#
loop_
_entity.id
_entity.type
_entity.pdbx_description
1 polymer ?
#
loop_
_entity_poly.entity_id
_entity_poly.type
_entity_poly.pdbx_seq_one_letter_code
_entity_poly.pdbx_strand_id
1 'polypeptide(L)'
;AHEDIVFVDSQHDPATLKEVVLWDDVIQAFNDALHIRHKAKVVPFLKGADFRVLEPRRIAAIPGAVLDVMVEGKPTQEVITPPN
;
A
#
# COMPACT_ATOMS: atom_id res chain seq x y z
N ALA A 1 3.61 3.87 -19.87
CA ALA A 1 4.40 3.87 -18.62
C ALA A 1 4.52 2.44 -18.16
N HIS A 2 5.72 1.97 -17.82
CA HIS A 2 5.87 0.64 -17.21
C HIS A 2 5.19 0.66 -15.85
N GLU A 3 4.37 -0.35 -15.57
CA GLU A 3 3.86 -0.60 -14.22
C GLU A 3 5.05 -1.07 -13.37
N ASP A 4 5.79 -0.12 -12.82
CA ASP A 4 6.93 -0.43 -11.97
C ASP A 4 6.42 -1.00 -10.65
N ILE A 5 6.49 -2.32 -10.53
CA ILE A 5 6.16 -3.03 -9.28
C ILE A 5 7.26 -2.72 -8.27
N VAL A 6 6.87 -2.08 -7.16
CA VAL A 6 7.75 -1.85 -6.01
C VAL A 6 7.63 -3.03 -5.04
N PHE A 7 8.76 -3.62 -4.68
CA PHE A 7 8.83 -4.68 -3.68
C PHE A 7 9.08 -4.06 -2.30
N VAL A 8 8.25 -4.41 -1.33
CA VAL A 8 8.36 -4.00 0.08
C VAL A 8 8.46 -5.26 0.93
N ASP A 9 9.37 -5.25 1.90
CA ASP A 9 9.58 -6.40 2.78
C ASP A 9 8.36 -6.63 3.71
N SER A 10 8.07 -7.90 3.99
CA SER A 10 7.13 -8.27 5.05
C SER A 10 7.86 -8.43 6.38
N GLN A 11 7.16 -8.11 7.45
CA GLN A 11 7.61 -8.25 8.83
C GLN A 11 6.72 -9.24 9.57
N HIS A 12 7.27 -9.94 10.56
CA HIS A 12 6.48 -10.79 11.43
C HIS A 12 5.88 -9.94 12.55
N ASP A 13 4.55 -9.82 12.60
CA ASP A 13 3.86 -9.07 13.64
C ASP A 13 3.92 -9.83 14.98
N PRO A 14 4.58 -9.32 16.02
CA PRO A 14 4.68 -10.00 17.30
C PRO A 14 3.34 -10.12 18.02
N ALA A 15 2.35 -9.26 17.70
CA ALA A 15 1.04 -9.29 18.34
C ALA A 15 0.09 -10.31 17.70
N THR A 16 0.19 -10.51 16.38
CA THR A 16 -0.74 -11.38 15.62
C THR A 16 -0.09 -12.66 15.10
N LEU A 17 1.24 -12.78 15.17
CA LEU A 17 2.07 -13.85 14.62
C LEU A 17 1.87 -14.07 13.11
N LYS A 18 1.51 -12.99 12.41
CA LYS A 18 1.25 -12.98 10.96
C LYS A 18 2.29 -12.15 10.25
N GLU A 19 2.51 -12.46 8.98
CA GLU A 19 3.24 -11.55 8.11
C GLU A 19 2.41 -10.31 7.80
N VAL A 20 3.05 -9.16 7.95
CA VAL A 20 2.45 -7.85 7.76
C VAL A 20 3.37 -6.96 6.95
N VAL A 21 2.78 -6.01 6.24
CA VAL A 21 3.52 -4.90 5.63
C VAL A 21 3.20 -3.66 6.46
N LEU A 22 4.23 -2.94 6.89
CA LEU A 22 4.05 -1.70 7.64
C LEU A 22 3.61 -0.60 6.69
N TRP A 23 2.69 0.23 7.15
CA TRP A 23 2.18 1.34 6.35
C TRP A 23 3.25 2.40 6.08
N ASP A 24 4.17 2.60 7.02
CA ASP A 24 5.25 3.58 6.86
C ASP A 24 6.19 3.21 5.70
N ASP A 25 6.48 1.92 5.51
CA ASP A 25 7.27 1.44 4.36
C ASP A 25 6.53 1.68 3.03
N VAL A 26 5.19 1.54 3.04
CA VAL A 26 4.35 1.87 1.87
C VAL A 26 4.39 3.37 1.58
N ILE A 27 4.25 4.21 2.60
CA ILE A 27 4.30 5.68 2.44
C ILE A 27 5.68 6.13 1.95
N GLN A 28 6.74 5.48 2.42
CA GLN A 28 8.11 5.76 1.95
C GLN A 28 8.28 5.46 0.45
N ALA A 29 7.64 4.40 -0.05
CA ALA A 29 7.67 4.04 -1.47
C ALA A 29 6.68 4.85 -2.32
N PHE A 30 5.51 5.16 -1.76
CA PHE A 30 4.39 5.83 -2.44
C PHE A 30 3.94 7.02 -1.61
N ASN A 31 4.60 8.17 -1.83
CA ASN A 31 4.21 9.40 -1.17
C ASN A 31 2.73 9.68 -1.46
N ASP A 32 2.00 10.14 -0.43
CA ASP A 32 0.57 10.43 -0.51
C ASP A 32 -0.33 9.19 -0.80
N ALA A 33 0.10 7.98 -0.41
CA ALA A 33 -0.77 6.82 -0.43
C ALA A 33 -2.00 7.02 0.47
N LEU A 34 -3.18 6.75 -0.10
CA LEU A 34 -4.48 6.87 0.57
C LEU A 34 -4.96 5.53 1.13
N HIS A 35 -4.89 4.48 0.31
CA HIS A 35 -5.28 3.13 0.69
C HIS A 35 -4.72 2.09 -0.28
N ILE A 36 -4.67 0.84 0.18
CA ILE A 36 -4.29 -0.31 -0.62
C ILE A 36 -5.52 -1.07 -1.08
N ARG A 37 -5.49 -1.56 -2.32
CA ARG A 37 -6.52 -2.42 -2.89
C ARG A 37 -5.91 -3.72 -3.37
N HIS A 38 -6.75 -4.75 -3.33
CA HIS A 38 -6.52 -6.00 -4.04
C HIS A 38 -7.75 -6.23 -4.92
N LYS A 39 -7.59 -6.04 -6.23
CA LYS A 39 -8.69 -6.10 -7.21
C LYS A 39 -9.78 -5.07 -6.86
N ALA A 40 -11.02 -5.56 -6.66
CA ALA A 40 -12.17 -4.73 -6.33
C ALA A 40 -12.33 -4.42 -4.82
N LYS A 41 -11.41 -4.87 -3.95
CA LYS A 41 -11.55 -4.73 -2.49
C LYS A 41 -10.44 -3.89 -1.89
N VAL A 42 -10.81 -2.98 -0.99
CA VAL A 42 -9.85 -2.25 -0.15
C VAL A 42 -9.30 -3.21 0.90
N VAL A 43 -7.97 -3.19 1.09
CA VAL A 43 -7.28 -3.96 2.13
C VAL A 43 -7.30 -3.12 3.41
N PRO A 44 -8.03 -3.55 4.46
CA PRO A 44 -8.09 -2.79 5.69
C PRO A 44 -6.81 -2.94 6.51
N PHE A 45 -6.50 -1.92 7.32
CA PHE A 45 -5.51 -2.07 8.37
C PHE A 45 -5.92 -3.15 9.38
N LEU A 46 -4.94 -3.86 9.92
CA LEU A 46 -5.16 -4.84 10.97
C LEU A 46 -5.72 -4.17 12.21
N LYS A 47 -6.67 -4.85 12.84
CA LYS A 47 -7.36 -4.40 14.05
C LYS A 47 -7.06 -5.33 15.20
N GLY A 48 -6.97 -4.74 16.40
CA GLY A 48 -6.87 -5.48 17.65
C GLY A 48 -8.19 -6.16 18.04
N ALA A 49 -8.16 -6.86 19.16
CA ALA A 49 -9.36 -7.52 19.72
C ALA A 49 -10.47 -6.53 20.09
N ASP A 50 -10.14 -5.26 20.26
CA ASP A 50 -11.05 -4.14 20.53
C ASP A 50 -11.60 -3.47 19.25
N PHE A 51 -11.33 -4.07 18.07
CA PHE A 51 -11.67 -3.53 16.75
C PHE A 51 -11.03 -2.18 16.40
N ARG A 52 -10.06 -1.70 17.19
CA ARG A 52 -9.28 -0.51 16.87
C ARG A 52 -8.12 -0.88 15.95
N VAL A 53 -7.74 0.05 15.08
CA VAL A 53 -6.57 -0.13 14.20
C VAL A 53 -5.33 -0.27 15.08
N LEU A 54 -4.51 -1.27 14.76
CA LEU A 54 -3.26 -1.49 15.45
C LEU A 54 -2.24 -0.44 15.03
N GLU A 55 -1.49 0.07 15.99
CA GLU A 55 -0.34 0.94 15.76
C GLU A 55 0.97 0.18 16.06
N PRO A 56 2.06 0.37 15.29
CA PRO A 56 2.08 1.11 14.02
C PRO A 56 1.17 0.47 12.96
N ARG A 57 0.54 1.29 12.11
CA ARG A 57 -0.38 0.84 11.07
C ARG A 57 0.27 -0.20 10.18
N ARG A 58 -0.49 -1.26 9.92
CA ARG A 58 -0.01 -2.41 9.16
C ARG A 58 -1.16 -3.14 8.51
N ILE A 59 -0.88 -3.74 7.36
CA ILE A 59 -1.82 -4.60 6.63
C ILE A 59 -1.33 -6.04 6.66
N ALA A 60 -2.23 -7.00 6.49
CA ALA A 60 -1.83 -8.39 6.29
C ALA A 60 -1.06 -8.51 4.96
N ALA A 61 0.10 -9.15 5.00
CA ALA A 61 0.80 -9.52 3.78
C ALA A 61 -0.03 -10.55 3.00
N ILE A 62 -0.07 -10.41 1.68
CA ILE A 62 -0.75 -11.35 0.78
C ILE A 62 0.32 -11.96 -0.13
N PRO A 63 0.89 -13.12 0.23
CA PRO A 63 1.96 -13.74 -0.54
C PRO A 63 1.58 -13.98 -2.00
N GLY A 64 2.48 -13.63 -2.92
CA GLY A 64 2.30 -13.83 -4.36
C GLY A 64 1.26 -12.91 -5.01
N ALA A 65 0.72 -11.92 -4.30
CA ALA A 65 -0.19 -10.93 -4.86
C ALA A 65 0.50 -9.58 -5.04
N VAL A 66 0.24 -8.93 -6.18
CA VAL A 66 0.52 -7.51 -6.39
C VAL A 66 -0.69 -6.72 -5.90
N LEU A 67 -0.42 -5.68 -5.11
CA LEU A 67 -1.44 -4.83 -4.53
C LEU A 67 -1.39 -3.44 -5.18
N ASP A 68 -2.56 -2.85 -5.38
CA ASP A 68 -2.67 -1.52 -5.96
C ASP A 68 -2.62 -0.48 -4.84
N VAL A 69 -1.64 0.41 -4.88
CA VAL A 69 -1.54 1.56 -3.97
C VAL A 69 -2.23 2.75 -4.61
N MET A 70 -3.32 3.20 -4.01
CA MET A 70 -4.03 4.40 -4.47
C MET A 70 -3.36 5.62 -3.86
N VAL A 71 -2.74 6.46 -4.68
CA VAL A 71 -2.13 7.73 -4.26
C VAL A 71 -3.04 8.92 -4.54
N GLU A 72 -3.00 9.94 -3.69
CA GLU A 72 -3.71 11.20 -3.92
C GLU A 72 -2.98 12.02 -4.99
N GLY A 73 -3.47 11.99 -6.23
CA GLY A 73 -2.87 12.75 -7.31
C GLY A 73 -3.83 12.97 -8.46
N LYS A 74 -3.80 14.17 -9.06
CA LYS A 74 -4.42 14.37 -10.38
C LYS A 74 -3.67 13.47 -11.36
N PRO A 75 -4.36 12.79 -12.31
CA PRO A 75 -3.68 12.02 -13.32
C PRO A 75 -2.64 12.93 -13.97
N THR A 76 -1.37 12.55 -13.88
CA THR A 76 -0.29 13.21 -14.60
C THR A 76 -0.58 12.97 -16.08
N GLN A 77 -1.37 13.84 -16.69
CA GLN A 77 -1.31 14.03 -18.13
C GLN A 77 0.09 14.58 -18.36
N GLU A 78 1.01 13.73 -18.81
CA GLU A 78 2.15 14.23 -19.56
C GLU A 78 1.58 15.06 -20.71
N VAL A 79 1.63 16.38 -20.57
CA VAL A 79 1.38 17.30 -21.67
C VAL A 79 2.57 17.14 -22.61
N ILE A 80 2.49 16.18 -23.52
CA ILE A 80 3.29 16.14 -24.74
C ILE A 80 2.96 17.42 -25.51
N THR A 81 3.73 18.47 -25.25
CA THR A 81 3.75 19.67 -26.08
C THR A 81 4.58 19.32 -27.31
N PRO A 82 4.00 19.32 -28.53
CA PRO A 82 4.79 19.11 -29.73
C PRO A 82 5.75 20.31 -29.92
N PRO A 83 6.97 20.07 -30.41
CA PRO A 83 7.93 21.15 -30.66
C PRO A 83 7.42 22.04 -31.80
N ASN A 84 7.65 23.34 -31.62
CA ASN A 84 7.35 24.41 -32.57
C ASN A 84 8.34 24.41 -33.75
#